data_AF-A0A661GHI5-F1
#
_entry.id   AF-A0A661GHI5-F1
#
_cell.length_a   1.000
_cell.length_b   1.000
_cell.length_c   1.000
_cell.angle_alpha   90.00
_cell.angle_beta   90.00
_cell.angle_gamma   90.00
#
_symmetry.space_group_name_H-M   'P 1'
#
loop_
_entity.id
_entity.type
_entity.pdbx_description
1 polymer ?
#
loop_
_entity_poly.entity_id
_entity_poly.type
_entity_poly.pdbx_seq_one_letter_code
_entity_poly.pdbx_strand_id
1 'polypeptide(L)'
;MKLSSFLPKPRELPTGQIPKWIPGSTTINEFLDWPEEAPKPKMSLGSIAMVGVDEALMVGLGMASRLRFPTPGFRQRCADEMEDALEFYEDKGWLDNPRGYHQTPPELDKIKFKKATSRGVHYEHMSFDSGYVPHMGEAGRHRWLGYTPNHTAHCWVLRHPGPPRPWLINIHG
;
A
#
# COMPACT_ATOMS: atom_id res chain seq x y z
N MET A 1 10.18 42.01 -8.58
CA MET A 1 9.10 41.67 -9.54
C MET A 1 8.65 40.24 -9.28
N LYS A 2 7.38 39.98 -8.97
CA LYS A 2 6.88 38.64 -8.62
C LYS A 2 6.57 37.86 -9.91
N LEU A 3 7.15 36.66 -10.06
CA LEU A 3 6.92 35.72 -11.17
C LEU A 3 5.44 35.35 -11.40
N SER A 4 4.57 35.61 -10.42
CA SER A 4 3.14 35.33 -10.50
C SER A 4 2.38 36.15 -11.56
N SER A 5 2.96 37.23 -12.09
CA SER A 5 2.30 38.08 -13.11
C SER A 5 2.41 37.53 -14.54
N PHE A 6 3.25 36.51 -14.77
CA PHE A 6 3.46 35.92 -16.10
C PHE A 6 2.72 34.58 -16.30
N LEU A 7 2.03 34.08 -15.27
CA LEU A 7 1.31 32.82 -15.37
C LEU A 7 -0.12 33.05 -15.88
N PRO A 8 -0.56 32.35 -16.94
CA PRO A 8 -1.93 32.42 -17.41
C PRO A 8 -2.91 31.95 -16.32
N LYS A 9 -4.11 32.56 -16.30
CA LYS A 9 -5.17 32.18 -15.36
C LYS A 9 -5.50 30.68 -15.51
N PRO A 10 -5.83 29.97 -14.42
CA PRO A 10 -6.27 28.59 -14.49
C PRO A 10 -7.48 28.50 -15.43
N ARG A 11 -7.36 27.68 -16.47
CA ARG A 11 -8.44 27.38 -17.41
C ARG A 11 -9.00 26.01 -17.05
N GLU A 12 -10.32 25.90 -16.95
CA GLU A 12 -10.98 24.61 -16.78
C GLU A 12 -10.63 23.70 -17.97
N LEU A 13 -10.18 22.47 -17.64
CA LEU A 13 -9.79 21.48 -18.64
C LEU A 13 -11.03 20.89 -19.30
N PRO A 14 -10.95 20.47 -20.58
CA PRO A 14 -12.06 19.83 -21.27
C PRO A 14 -12.45 18.52 -20.57
N THR A 15 -13.75 18.28 -20.45
CA THR A 15 -14.38 17.04 -19.94
C THR A 15 -14.25 15.88 -20.93
N GLY A 16 -13.04 15.60 -21.41
CA GLY A 16 -12.76 14.53 -22.37
C GLY A 16 -11.66 13.59 -21.88
N GLN A 17 -11.80 12.30 -22.17
CA GLN A 17 -10.75 11.32 -21.90
C GLN A 17 -9.49 11.66 -22.70
N ILE A 18 -8.35 11.72 -22.01
CA ILE A 18 -7.03 11.85 -22.63
C ILE A 18 -6.68 10.53 -23.31
N PRO A 19 -6.20 10.54 -24.57
CA PRO A 19 -5.78 9.32 -25.26
C PRO A 19 -4.74 8.50 -24.48
N LYS A 20 -4.98 7.19 -24.34
CA LYS A 20 -4.20 6.25 -23.52
C LYS A 20 -2.73 6.09 -23.91
N TRP A 21 -2.31 6.59 -25.07
CA TRP A 21 -0.92 6.54 -25.53
C TRP A 21 -0.04 7.65 -24.95
N ILE A 22 -0.63 8.66 -24.29
CA ILE A 22 0.10 9.72 -23.60
C ILE A 22 0.56 9.20 -22.22
N PRO A 23 1.85 9.28 -21.87
CA PRO A 23 2.33 8.91 -20.54
C PRO A 23 1.57 9.66 -19.43
N GLY A 24 1.11 8.94 -18.40
CA GLY A 24 0.29 9.50 -17.32
C GLY A 24 -1.19 9.72 -17.66
N SER A 25 -1.65 9.41 -18.88
CA SER A 25 -3.06 9.57 -19.28
C SER A 25 -4.03 8.70 -18.48
N THR A 26 -3.59 7.54 -17.98
CA THR A 26 -4.43 6.67 -17.14
C THR A 26 -4.69 7.33 -15.79
N THR A 27 -3.65 7.80 -15.11
CA THR A 27 -3.72 8.59 -13.88
C THR A 27 -4.57 9.86 -14.06
N ILE A 28 -4.44 10.55 -15.20
CA ILE A 28 -5.24 11.75 -15.48
C ILE A 28 -6.71 11.40 -15.78
N ASN A 29 -6.99 10.31 -16.47
CA ASN A 29 -8.36 9.87 -16.73
C ASN A 29 -9.07 9.34 -15.47
N GLU A 30 -8.37 8.59 -14.62
CA GLU A 30 -8.88 8.16 -13.31
C GLU A 30 -9.15 9.37 -12.40
N PHE A 31 -8.35 10.43 -12.52
CA PHE A 31 -8.59 11.70 -11.82
C PHE A 31 -9.78 12.49 -12.38
N LEU A 32 -10.06 12.36 -13.68
CA LEU A 32 -11.25 12.96 -14.30
C LEU A 32 -12.53 12.22 -13.87
N ASP A 33 -12.44 10.91 -13.58
CA ASP A 33 -13.52 10.05 -13.07
C ASP A 33 -13.56 10.04 -11.53
N TRP A 34 -13.57 11.22 -10.92
CA TRP A 34 -13.55 11.39 -9.47
C TRP A 34 -14.96 11.23 -8.87
N PRO A 35 -15.15 10.36 -7.86
CA PRO A 35 -16.48 10.15 -7.25
C PRO A 35 -17.04 11.45 -6.68
N GLU A 36 -18.31 11.76 -7.00
CA GLU A 36 -18.94 13.05 -6.67
C GLU A 36 -18.94 13.37 -5.17
N GLU A 37 -18.97 12.34 -4.33
CA GLU A 37 -19.06 12.42 -2.87
C GLU A 37 -17.72 12.72 -2.19
N ALA A 38 -16.59 12.60 -2.90
CA ALA A 38 -15.26 12.81 -2.34
C ALA A 38 -14.75 14.23 -2.62
N PRO A 39 -14.05 14.88 -1.67
CA PRO A 39 -13.49 16.21 -1.88
C PRO A 39 -12.44 16.19 -3.00
N LYS A 40 -12.70 16.94 -4.07
CA LYS A 40 -11.76 17.06 -5.20
C LYS A 40 -10.44 17.67 -4.72
N PRO A 41 -9.29 17.03 -4.98
CA PRO A 41 -7.99 17.57 -4.57
C PRO A 41 -7.67 18.87 -5.31
N LYS A 42 -7.07 19.82 -4.60
CA LYS A 42 -6.66 21.10 -5.18
C LYS A 42 -5.43 20.89 -6.06
N MET A 43 -5.60 21.05 -7.37
CA MET A 43 -4.50 20.97 -8.33
C MET A 43 -3.57 22.20 -8.17
N SER A 44 -2.33 21.94 -7.79
CA SER A 44 -1.25 22.94 -7.78
C SER A 44 -0.12 22.50 -8.71
N LEU A 45 0.68 23.45 -9.20
CA LEU A 45 1.89 23.11 -9.96
C LEU A 45 2.84 22.21 -9.16
N GLY A 46 2.90 22.39 -7.84
CA GLY A 46 3.65 21.52 -6.94
C GLY A 46 3.10 20.09 -6.92
N SER A 47 1.77 19.93 -6.88
CA SER A 47 1.12 18.61 -6.95
C SER A 47 1.40 17.92 -8.28
N ILE A 48 1.32 18.64 -9.41
CA ILE A 48 1.63 18.09 -10.74
C ILE A 48 3.10 17.67 -10.83
N ALA A 49 4.02 18.49 -10.31
CA ALA A 49 5.44 18.16 -10.29
C ALA A 49 5.71 16.91 -9.42
N MET A 50 5.06 16.78 -8.27
CA MET A 50 5.18 15.61 -7.40
C MET A 50 4.65 14.34 -8.07
N VAL A 51 3.53 14.41 -8.81
CA VAL A 51 3.05 13.28 -9.64
C VAL A 51 4.11 12.90 -10.68
N GLY A 52 4.72 13.89 -11.35
CA GLY A 52 5.82 13.62 -12.29
C GLY A 52 7.04 12.94 -11.66
N VAL A 53 7.39 13.29 -10.42
CA VAL A 53 8.47 12.65 -9.66
C VAL A 53 8.10 11.21 -9.30
N ASP A 54 6.87 10.96 -8.84
CA ASP A 54 6.39 9.63 -8.49
C ASP A 54 6.39 8.67 -9.69
N GLU A 55 5.84 9.14 -10.82
CA GLU A 55 5.85 8.39 -12.08
C GLU A 55 7.28 8.10 -12.57
N ALA A 56 8.18 9.09 -12.49
CA ALA A 56 9.59 8.89 -12.85
C ALA A 56 10.29 7.88 -11.92
N LEU A 57 9.98 7.89 -10.62
CA LEU A 57 10.48 6.92 -9.66
C LEU A 57 9.97 5.51 -9.98
N MET A 58 8.67 5.36 -10.23
CA MET A 58 8.03 4.10 -10.58
C MET A 58 8.59 3.53 -11.88
N VAL A 59 8.76 4.38 -12.91
CA VAL A 59 9.38 3.99 -14.18
C VAL A 59 10.84 3.58 -13.97
N GLY A 60 11.61 4.38 -13.24
CA GLY A 60 13.01 4.10 -12.96
C GLY A 60 13.21 2.80 -12.18
N LEU A 61 12.39 2.56 -11.16
CA LEU A 61 12.44 1.34 -10.35
C LEU A 61 11.94 0.12 -11.14
N GLY A 62 10.97 0.33 -12.04
CA GLY A 62 10.50 -0.66 -13.01
C GLY A 62 11.57 -1.06 -14.03
N MET A 63 12.25 -0.10 -14.64
CA MET A 63 13.38 -0.33 -15.55
C MET A 63 14.56 -1.01 -14.85
N ALA A 64 14.82 -0.66 -13.60
CA ALA A 64 15.83 -1.32 -12.77
C ALA A 64 15.46 -2.76 -12.34
N SER A 65 14.34 -3.30 -12.84
CA SER A 65 13.80 -4.63 -12.50
C SER A 65 13.50 -4.86 -11.01
N ARG A 66 13.48 -3.77 -10.22
CA ARG A 66 13.13 -3.80 -8.80
C ARG A 66 11.63 -3.72 -8.57
N LEU A 67 10.89 -3.19 -9.55
CA LEU A 67 9.45 -3.38 -9.69
C LEU A 67 9.18 -4.11 -11.01
N ARG A 68 8.39 -5.18 -11.00
CA ARG A 68 7.91 -5.77 -12.26
C ARG A 68 6.73 -4.92 -12.71
N PHE A 69 6.82 -4.31 -13.90
CA PHE A 69 5.64 -3.65 -14.48
C PHE A 69 4.50 -4.66 -14.60
N PRO A 70 3.30 -4.34 -14.09
CA PRO A 70 2.15 -5.22 -14.21
C PRO A 70 1.86 -5.49 -15.69
N THR A 71 1.98 -6.74 -16.11
CA THR A 71 1.53 -7.15 -17.45
C THR A 71 0.00 -7.15 -17.50
N PRO A 72 -0.63 -7.03 -18.68
CA PRO A 72 -2.08 -7.17 -18.79
C PRO A 72 -2.62 -8.44 -18.13
N GLY A 73 -1.95 -9.58 -18.34
CA GLY A 73 -2.33 -10.84 -17.69
C GLY A 73 -2.11 -10.84 -16.18
N PHE A 74 -1.14 -10.06 -15.65
CA PHE A 74 -1.02 -9.86 -14.19
C PHE A 74 -2.20 -9.07 -13.65
N ARG A 75 -2.57 -7.95 -14.30
CA ARG A 75 -3.73 -7.14 -13.88
C ARG A 75 -5.03 -7.94 -13.91
N GLN A 76 -5.26 -8.71 -14.97
CA GLN A 76 -6.45 -9.56 -15.07
C GLN A 76 -6.51 -10.57 -13.92
N ARG A 77 -5.42 -11.31 -13.67
CA ARG A 77 -5.37 -12.24 -12.53
C ARG A 77 -5.63 -11.55 -11.20
N CYS A 78 -5.13 -10.33 -10.98
CA CYS A 78 -5.42 -9.60 -9.74
C CYS A 78 -6.89 -9.19 -9.62
N ALA A 79 -7.55 -8.87 -10.73
CA ALA A 79 -8.98 -8.60 -10.74
C ALA A 79 -9.78 -9.87 -10.44
N ASP A 80 -9.46 -10.98 -11.12
CA ASP A 80 -10.10 -12.28 -10.91
C ASP A 80 -9.93 -12.74 -9.45
N GLU A 81 -8.70 -12.64 -8.90
CA GLU A 81 -8.43 -13.01 -7.50
C GLU A 81 -9.16 -12.10 -6.48
N MET A 82 -9.44 -10.84 -6.83
CA MET A 82 -10.21 -9.94 -5.98
C MET A 82 -11.69 -10.33 -5.97
N GLU A 83 -12.24 -10.72 -7.12
CA GLU A 83 -13.60 -11.25 -7.25
C GLU A 83 -13.75 -12.56 -6.48
N ASP A 84 -12.82 -13.52 -6.67
CA ASP A 84 -12.77 -14.78 -5.93
C ASP A 84 -12.70 -14.56 -4.41
N ALA A 85 -11.90 -13.59 -3.96
CA ALA A 85 -11.78 -13.26 -2.54
C ALA A 85 -13.07 -12.65 -1.98
N LEU A 86 -13.74 -11.79 -2.75
CA LEU A 86 -15.00 -11.18 -2.35
C LEU A 86 -16.10 -12.24 -2.18
N GLU A 87 -16.26 -13.13 -3.18
CA GLU A 87 -17.20 -14.26 -3.12
C GLU A 87 -16.89 -15.14 -1.89
N PHE A 88 -15.61 -15.50 -1.70
CA PHE A 88 -15.19 -16.30 -0.55
C PHE A 88 -15.51 -15.64 0.79
N TYR A 89 -15.30 -14.33 0.94
CA TYR A 89 -15.58 -13.63 2.20
C TYR A 89 -17.07 -13.42 2.45
N GLU A 90 -17.86 -13.25 1.40
CA GLU A 90 -19.32 -13.20 1.46
C GLU A 90 -19.89 -14.55 1.93
N ASP A 91 -19.45 -15.65 1.32
CA ASP A 91 -19.84 -17.02 1.70
C ASP A 91 -19.50 -17.37 3.16
N LYS A 92 -18.43 -16.78 3.70
CA LYS A 92 -18.04 -16.94 5.11
C LYS A 92 -18.76 -16.00 6.06
N GLY A 93 -19.56 -15.07 5.55
CA GLY A 93 -20.24 -14.03 6.33
C GLY A 93 -19.28 -13.02 6.96
N TRP A 94 -18.04 -12.94 6.46
CA TRP A 94 -17.02 -12.04 7.01
C TRP A 94 -17.18 -10.60 6.54
N LEU A 95 -17.93 -10.35 5.46
CA LEU A 95 -18.28 -8.99 5.05
C LEU A 95 -19.18 -8.32 6.11
N ASP A 96 -20.18 -9.05 6.61
CA ASP A 96 -21.08 -8.58 7.67
C ASP A 96 -20.44 -8.65 9.07
N ASN A 97 -19.56 -9.63 9.30
CA ASN A 97 -18.83 -9.80 10.55
C ASN A 97 -17.31 -9.93 10.33
N PRO A 98 -16.60 -8.81 10.07
CA PRO A 98 -15.16 -8.84 9.78
C PRO A 98 -14.31 -9.41 10.92
N ARG A 99 -14.79 -9.30 12.15
CA ARG A 99 -14.07 -9.87 13.31
C ARG A 99 -13.94 -11.40 13.20
N GLY A 100 -14.89 -12.06 12.53
CA GLY A 100 -14.87 -13.50 12.31
C GLY A 100 -13.76 -13.99 11.39
N TYR A 101 -13.18 -13.12 10.56
CA TYR A 101 -12.04 -13.46 9.70
C TYR A 101 -10.75 -13.69 10.52
N HIS A 102 -10.57 -12.89 11.58
CA HIS A 102 -9.32 -12.89 12.34
C HIS A 102 -9.24 -14.09 13.29
N GLN A 103 -8.20 -14.90 13.10
CA GLN A 103 -7.86 -15.98 14.01
C GLN A 103 -7.15 -15.42 15.25
N THR A 104 -7.40 -15.99 16.43
CA THR A 104 -6.60 -15.70 17.61
C THR A 104 -5.20 -16.28 17.40
N PRO A 105 -4.14 -15.46 17.39
CA PRO A 105 -2.79 -15.95 17.21
C PRO A 105 -2.38 -16.82 18.42
N PRO A 106 -1.58 -17.87 18.21
CA PRO A 106 -0.98 -18.61 19.31
C PRO A 106 -0.04 -17.73 20.12
N GLU A 107 0.34 -18.19 21.32
CA GLU A 107 1.38 -17.53 22.09
C GLU A 107 2.70 -17.47 21.31
N LEU A 108 3.40 -16.36 21.46
CA LEU A 108 4.68 -16.15 20.78
C LEU A 108 5.78 -17.00 21.43
N ASP A 109 6.46 -17.82 20.62
CA ASP A 109 7.62 -18.61 21.04
C ASP A 109 8.91 -18.09 20.38
N LYS A 110 10.08 -18.38 20.99
CA LYS A 110 11.44 -18.11 20.45
C LYS A 110 11.66 -16.68 19.95
N ILE A 111 11.16 -15.70 20.70
CA ILE A 111 11.29 -14.28 20.36
C ILE A 111 12.76 -13.84 20.45
N LYS A 112 13.26 -13.19 19.41
CA LYS A 112 14.62 -12.63 19.35
C LYS A 112 14.55 -11.11 19.29
N PHE A 113 15.37 -10.45 20.11
CA PHE A 113 15.57 -9.00 20.06
C PHE A 113 17.00 -8.68 19.65
N LYS A 114 17.14 -7.75 18.70
CA LYS A 114 18.43 -7.18 18.29
C LYS A 114 18.38 -5.67 18.42
N LYS A 115 19.25 -5.10 19.25
CA LYS A 115 19.39 -3.63 19.36
C LYS A 115 20.01 -3.06 18.08
N ALA A 116 19.48 -1.93 17.64
CA ALA A 116 19.96 -1.22 16.47
C ALA A 116 19.73 0.30 16.63
N THR A 117 20.37 1.07 15.76
CA THR A 117 20.24 2.53 15.72
C THR A 117 20.11 2.97 14.27
N SER A 118 19.22 3.93 14.02
CA SER A 118 19.11 4.60 12.72
C SER A 118 18.89 6.09 12.94
N ARG A 119 19.71 6.94 12.31
CA ARG A 119 19.63 8.41 12.41
C ARG A 119 19.49 8.93 13.85
N GLY A 120 20.24 8.34 14.79
CA GLY A 120 20.22 8.72 16.22
C GLY A 120 19.07 8.12 17.04
N VAL A 121 18.15 7.38 16.42
CA VAL A 121 17.05 6.69 17.12
C VAL A 121 17.46 5.26 17.45
N HIS A 122 17.45 4.91 18.74
CA HIS A 122 17.65 3.55 19.21
C HIS A 122 16.34 2.76 19.16
N TYR A 123 16.39 1.54 18.62
CA TYR A 123 15.26 0.63 18.57
C TYR A 123 15.72 -0.82 18.72
N GLU A 124 14.77 -1.71 18.99
CA GLU A 124 14.98 -3.15 18.99
C GLU A 124 14.24 -3.76 17.80
N HIS A 125 14.96 -4.51 16.96
CA HIS A 125 14.35 -5.38 15.98
C HIS A 125 13.93 -6.67 16.68
N MET A 126 12.62 -6.83 16.85
CA MET A 126 11.99 -8.04 17.36
C MET A 126 11.65 -8.94 16.18
N SER A 127 11.96 -10.23 16.29
CA SER A 127 11.60 -11.25 15.30
C SER A 127 11.15 -12.53 15.97
N PHE A 128 10.17 -13.20 15.38
CA PHE A 128 9.59 -14.45 15.85
C PHE A 128 8.96 -15.22 14.69
N ASP A 129 8.63 -16.49 14.89
CA ASP A 129 7.91 -17.30 13.89
C ASP A 129 6.50 -16.72 13.70
N SER A 130 6.13 -16.37 12.46
CA SER A 130 4.83 -15.72 12.21
C SER A 130 3.66 -16.63 12.55
N GLY A 131 3.78 -17.94 12.28
CA GLY A 131 2.70 -18.92 12.44
C GLY A 131 1.41 -18.65 11.65
N TYR A 132 1.32 -17.52 10.93
CA TYR A 132 0.10 -17.12 10.22
C TYR A 132 -0.09 -17.97 8.96
N VAL A 133 -1.29 -18.52 8.84
CA VAL A 133 -1.71 -19.33 7.70
C VAL A 133 -3.06 -18.80 7.23
N PRO A 134 -3.16 -18.28 5.99
CA PRO A 134 -4.44 -17.87 5.43
C PRO A 134 -5.43 -19.04 5.39
N HIS A 135 -6.73 -18.73 5.43
CA HIS A 135 -7.78 -19.73 5.50
C HIS A 135 -7.74 -20.64 4.27
N MET A 136 -8.09 -21.91 4.46
CA MET A 136 -8.16 -22.85 3.35
C MET A 136 -9.18 -22.36 2.30
N GLY A 137 -8.75 -22.29 1.04
CA GLY A 137 -9.56 -21.77 -0.07
C GLY A 137 -9.34 -20.29 -0.39
N GLU A 138 -8.69 -19.53 0.49
CA GLU A 138 -8.48 -18.09 0.29
C GLU A 138 -7.55 -17.81 -0.91
N ALA A 139 -7.96 -16.86 -1.75
CA ALA A 139 -7.19 -16.42 -2.91
C ALA A 139 -5.78 -16.00 -2.48
N GLY A 140 -4.76 -16.45 -3.22
CA GLY A 140 -3.37 -16.14 -2.90
C GLY A 140 -2.76 -16.89 -1.71
N ARG A 141 -3.49 -17.77 -1.01
CA ARG A 141 -2.94 -18.57 0.11
C ARG A 141 -1.65 -19.31 -0.25
N HIS A 142 -1.65 -20.04 -1.37
CA HIS A 142 -0.48 -20.81 -1.81
C HIS A 142 0.72 -19.90 -2.08
N ARG A 143 0.46 -18.71 -2.63
CA ARG A 143 1.47 -17.70 -2.87
C ARG A 143 2.01 -17.18 -1.53
N TRP A 144 1.16 -16.79 -0.59
CA TRP A 144 1.58 -16.36 0.75
C TRP A 144 2.52 -17.38 1.43
N LEU A 145 2.13 -18.65 1.43
CA LEU A 145 2.92 -19.72 2.06
C LEU A 145 4.23 -20.03 1.33
N GLY A 146 4.27 -19.85 0.01
CA GLY A 146 5.47 -20.04 -0.78
C GLY A 146 6.55 -18.96 -0.55
N TYR A 147 6.18 -17.83 0.05
CA TYR A 147 7.11 -16.73 0.30
C TYR A 147 7.76 -16.95 1.66
N THR A 148 8.92 -17.61 1.66
CA THR A 148 9.69 -17.93 2.88
C THR A 148 9.90 -16.73 3.82
N PRO A 149 10.09 -15.49 3.34
CA PRO A 149 10.17 -14.32 4.23
C PRO A 149 8.93 -14.10 5.11
N ASN A 150 7.74 -14.53 4.67
CA ASN A 150 6.50 -14.40 5.43
C ASN A 150 6.44 -15.34 6.64
N HIS A 151 7.33 -16.34 6.73
CA HIS A 151 7.38 -17.26 7.87
C HIS A 151 7.99 -16.61 9.11
N THR A 152 8.62 -15.44 8.98
CA THR A 152 9.16 -14.68 10.11
C THR A 152 8.45 -13.35 10.24
N ALA A 153 7.85 -13.11 11.40
CA ALA A 153 7.30 -11.80 11.74
C ALA A 153 8.41 -10.87 12.22
N HIS A 154 8.28 -9.59 11.88
CA HIS A 154 9.23 -8.54 12.24
C HIS A 154 8.50 -7.37 12.88
N CYS A 155 9.02 -6.88 14.00
CA CYS A 155 8.53 -5.68 14.66
C CYS A 155 9.71 -4.76 15.02
N TRP A 156 9.50 -3.45 14.91
CA TRP A 156 10.45 -2.44 15.36
C TRP A 156 9.94 -1.82 16.64
N VAL A 157 10.62 -2.11 17.74
CA VAL A 157 10.20 -1.75 19.08
C VAL A 157 11.01 -0.54 19.56
N LEU A 158 10.33 0.57 19.82
CA LEU A 158 10.93 1.74 20.45
C LEU A 158 10.53 1.75 21.92
N ARG A 159 11.53 1.66 22.80
CA ARG A 159 11.32 1.74 24.26
C ARG A 159 11.79 3.09 24.76
N HIS A 160 10.89 3.82 25.40
CA HIS A 160 11.27 5.05 26.08
C HIS A 160 11.94 4.71 27.43
N PRO A 161 12.89 5.52 27.91
CA PRO A 161 13.36 5.43 29.29
C PRO A 161 12.29 5.94 30.26
N GLY A 162 12.19 5.36 31.46
CA GLY A 162 11.32 5.84 32.54
C GLY A 162 10.11 4.94 32.85
N PRO A 163 9.10 5.47 33.58
CA PRO A 163 7.99 4.68 34.10
C PRO A 163 7.07 4.13 32.99
N PRO A 164 6.40 2.97 33.20
CA PRO A 164 5.59 2.31 32.17
C PRO A 164 4.57 3.25 31.51
N ARG A 165 4.46 3.16 30.18
CA ARG A 165 3.47 3.88 29.36
C ARG A 165 2.66 2.88 28.52
N PRO A 166 1.44 3.23 28.09
CA PRO A 166 0.68 2.41 27.15
C PRO A 166 1.46 2.15 25.86
N TRP A 167 1.24 0.98 25.26
CA TRP A 167 1.80 0.62 23.97
C TRP A 167 1.04 1.31 22.83
N LEU A 168 1.78 1.83 21.86
CA LEU A 168 1.24 2.22 20.56
C LEU A 168 1.72 1.21 19.53
N ILE A 169 0.77 0.52 18.88
CA ILE A 169 1.05 -0.42 17.79
C ILE A 169 0.75 0.30 16.48
N ASN A 170 1.77 0.47 15.64
CA ASN A 170 1.63 1.04 14.30
C ASN A 170 1.70 -0.09 13.28
N ILE A 171 0.61 -0.32 12.56
CA ILE A 171 0.53 -1.26 11.44
C ILE A 171 0.58 -0.41 10.17
N HIS A 172 1.54 -0.67 9.29
CA HIS A 172 1.61 0.03 8.00
C HIS A 172 0.61 -0.61 7.03
N GLY A 173 -0.06 0.22 6.24
CA GLY A 173 -0.91 -0.20 5.11
C GLY A 173 -0.11 -0.40 3.83
#